data_AF-A0A0F9NJR1-F1
#
_entry.id   AF-A0A0F9NJR1-F1
#
_cell.length_a   1.000
_cell.length_b   1.000
_cell.length_c   1.000
_cell.angle_alpha   90.00
_cell.angle_beta   90.00
_cell.angle_gamma   90.00
#
_symmetry.space_group_name_H-M   'P 1'
#
loop_
_entity.id
_entity.type
_entity.pdbx_description
1 polymer ?
#
loop_
_entity_poly.entity_id
_entity_poly.type
_entity_poly.pdbx_seq_one_letter_code
_entity_poly.pdbx_strand_id
1 'polypeptide(L)'
;MELKNTSYIPNHTLRAMIRWCCKQVGYPYNRISEARFRHRNPSSPAGKWGSGRAWLRSRRILVNVPREDNLDGSVFSATNATVEITAHEIAHLYVYWKYGSVSEAEVREQGKLIVDDFAVNKDALLAAWAKEPAKRESKPKPAAAEKREGSNRALLKKWESKLKAAQNKVKKYRAKVRYYDRKRAAKEAE
;
A
#
# COMPACT_ATOMS: atom_id res chain seq x y z
N MET A 1 -4.20 1.00 3.14
CA MET A 1 -4.99 -0.18 2.74
C MET A 1 -6.44 -0.07 3.21
N GLU A 2 -7.34 0.16 2.26
CA GLU A 2 -8.78 -0.03 2.43
C GLU A 2 -9.09 -1.53 2.54
N LEU A 3 -10.00 -1.93 3.43
CA LEU A 3 -10.43 -3.32 3.59
C LEU A 3 -11.93 -3.38 3.32
N LYS A 4 -12.35 -4.18 2.33
CA LYS A 4 -13.76 -4.49 2.07
C LYS A 4 -14.00 -5.94 2.44
N ASN A 5 -14.81 -6.18 3.44
CA ASN A 5 -15.02 -7.51 3.97
C ASN A 5 -16.51 -7.83 4.00
N THR A 6 -16.90 -8.89 3.32
CA THR A 6 -18.24 -9.48 3.38
C THR A 6 -18.16 -10.96 3.77
N SER A 7 -17.02 -11.40 4.32
CA SER A 7 -16.83 -12.73 4.88
C SER A 7 -17.18 -12.74 6.38
N TYR A 8 -17.23 -13.93 6.98
CA TYR A 8 -17.47 -14.12 8.41
C TYR A 8 -16.23 -13.79 9.28
N ILE A 9 -15.03 -13.69 8.69
CA ILE A 9 -13.80 -13.44 9.44
C ILE A 9 -13.74 -11.97 9.87
N PRO A 10 -13.47 -11.64 11.15
CA PRO A 10 -13.40 -10.27 11.62
C PRO A 10 -12.35 -9.41 10.90
N ASN A 11 -12.65 -8.12 10.70
CA ASN A 11 -11.75 -7.17 10.03
C ASN A 11 -10.36 -7.07 10.68
N HIS A 12 -10.27 -7.16 12.01
CA HIS A 12 -8.99 -7.08 12.71
C HIS A 12 -8.12 -8.31 12.42
N THR A 13 -8.71 -9.51 12.43
CA THR A 13 -8.06 -10.78 12.07
C THR A 13 -7.53 -10.72 10.63
N LEU A 14 -8.35 -10.27 9.67
CA LEU A 14 -7.92 -10.12 8.28
C LEU A 14 -6.77 -9.13 8.13
N ARG A 15 -6.79 -8.00 8.86
CA ARG A 15 -5.67 -7.05 8.83
C ARG A 15 -4.40 -7.64 9.42
N ALA A 16 -4.51 -8.41 10.50
CA ALA A 16 -3.36 -9.09 11.12
C ALA A 16 -2.76 -10.13 10.17
N MET A 17 -3.60 -10.96 9.55
CA MET A 17 -3.24 -11.92 8.51
C MET A 17 -2.49 -11.25 7.35
N ILE A 18 -3.06 -10.21 6.74
CA ILE A 18 -2.41 -9.52 5.60
C ILE A 18 -1.07 -8.91 6.03
N ARG A 19 -1.00 -8.26 7.20
CA ARG A 19 0.25 -7.69 7.73
C ARG A 19 1.31 -8.76 7.92
N TRP A 20 0.91 -9.90 8.45
CA TRP A 20 1.81 -11.02 8.69
C TRP A 20 2.30 -11.61 7.36
N CYS A 21 1.42 -11.93 6.41
CA CYS A 21 1.83 -12.42 5.08
C CYS A 21 2.77 -11.42 4.38
N CYS A 22 2.46 -10.12 4.43
CA CYS A 22 3.32 -9.06 3.90
C CYS A 22 4.71 -9.08 4.54
N LYS A 23 4.78 -9.25 5.87
CA LYS A 23 6.04 -9.31 6.60
C LYS A 23 6.90 -10.49 6.14
N GLN A 24 6.30 -11.66 5.93
CA GLN A 24 7.02 -12.87 5.58
C GLN A 24 7.77 -12.78 4.24
N VAL A 25 7.16 -12.17 3.22
CA VAL A 25 7.82 -11.95 1.92
C VAL A 25 8.55 -10.60 1.82
N GLY A 26 8.60 -9.82 2.91
CA GLY A 26 9.21 -8.48 2.89
C GLY A 26 8.45 -7.47 2.00
N TYR A 27 7.17 -7.70 1.71
CA TYR A 27 6.34 -6.77 0.97
C TYR A 27 5.79 -5.68 1.90
N PRO A 28 5.96 -4.37 1.60
CA PRO A 28 5.47 -3.32 2.49
C PRO A 28 3.93 -3.30 2.57
N TYR A 29 3.37 -3.56 3.74
CA TYR A 29 1.91 -3.59 3.97
C TYR A 29 1.17 -2.31 3.51
N ASN A 30 1.82 -1.14 3.65
CA ASN A 30 1.26 0.15 3.23
C ASN A 30 1.14 0.31 1.70
N ARG A 31 1.75 -0.57 0.90
CA ARG A 31 1.65 -0.56 -0.56
C ARG A 31 0.37 -1.21 -1.08
N ILE A 32 -0.27 -2.09 -0.30
CA ILE A 32 -1.59 -2.62 -0.66
C ILE A 32 -2.59 -1.46 -0.56
N SER A 33 -3.18 -1.10 -1.70
CA SER A 33 -4.17 -0.04 -1.77
C SER A 33 -5.50 -0.52 -1.21
N GLU A 34 -5.93 -1.73 -1.59
CA GLU A 34 -7.21 -2.34 -1.23
C GLU A 34 -7.07 -3.85 -1.07
N ALA A 35 -7.71 -4.41 -0.05
CA ALA A 35 -7.92 -5.84 0.08
C ALA A 35 -9.43 -6.13 0.18
N ARG A 36 -9.93 -7.05 -0.63
CA ARG A 36 -11.33 -7.48 -0.62
C ARG A 36 -11.42 -8.93 -0.15
N PHE A 37 -12.22 -9.18 0.86
CA PHE A 37 -12.57 -10.53 1.33
C PHE A 37 -14.05 -10.73 1.08
N ARG A 38 -14.39 -11.72 0.27
CA ARG A 38 -15.77 -12.00 -0.12
C ARG A 38 -16.13 -13.42 0.25
N HIS A 39 -17.35 -13.58 0.75
CA HIS A 39 -17.98 -14.88 0.79
C HIS A 39 -18.28 -15.34 -0.64
N ARG A 40 -17.89 -16.57 -1.01
CA ARG A 40 -18.18 -17.10 -2.36
C ARG A 40 -19.50 -17.88 -2.36
N ASN A 41 -20.32 -17.68 -3.39
CA ASN A 41 -21.56 -18.42 -3.58
C ASN A 41 -21.23 -19.86 -4.04
N PRO A 42 -21.74 -20.93 -3.37
CA PRO A 42 -21.30 -22.31 -3.55
C PRO A 42 -21.76 -23.00 -4.85
N SER A 43 -22.51 -22.33 -5.72
CA SER A 43 -23.05 -22.91 -6.96
C SER A 43 -22.02 -23.27 -8.05
N SER A 44 -20.71 -23.17 -7.77
CA SER A 44 -19.66 -23.65 -8.69
C SER A 44 -18.69 -24.60 -7.97
N PRO A 45 -18.18 -25.66 -8.64
CA PRO A 45 -17.19 -26.59 -8.07
C PRO A 45 -15.90 -25.89 -7.60
N ALA A 46 -15.48 -24.85 -8.31
CA ALA A 46 -14.35 -24.00 -7.92
C ALA A 46 -14.65 -23.15 -6.67
N GLY A 47 -15.92 -23.06 -6.24
CA GLY A 47 -16.37 -22.31 -5.07
C GLY A 47 -16.07 -22.97 -3.73
N LYS A 48 -15.85 -24.30 -3.71
CA LYS A 48 -15.60 -25.07 -2.48
C LYS A 48 -14.25 -24.75 -1.83
N TRP A 49 -13.23 -24.46 -2.63
CA TRP A 49 -11.84 -24.33 -2.16
C TRP A 49 -11.37 -22.88 -1.99
N GLY A 50 -12.25 -21.90 -2.25
CA GLY A 50 -11.88 -20.49 -2.31
C GLY A 50 -11.13 -20.13 -3.60
N SER A 51 -10.83 -18.85 -3.80
CA SER A 51 -9.96 -18.39 -4.89
C SER A 51 -9.48 -16.98 -4.63
N GLY A 52 -8.37 -16.57 -5.25
CA GLY A 52 -7.85 -15.22 -5.13
C GLY A 52 -7.67 -14.53 -6.48
N ARG A 53 -7.41 -13.22 -6.41
CA ARG A 53 -6.90 -12.44 -7.54
C ARG A 53 -6.16 -11.19 -7.08
N ALA A 54 -4.97 -10.99 -7.63
CA ALA A 54 -4.21 -9.76 -7.49
C ALA A 54 -4.35 -8.88 -8.74
N TRP A 55 -4.57 -7.59 -8.53
CA TRP A 55 -4.41 -6.56 -9.56
C TRP A 55 -3.11 -5.82 -9.30
N LEU A 56 -2.07 -6.20 -10.04
CA LEU A 56 -0.68 -5.84 -9.78
C LEU A 56 -0.43 -4.33 -9.79
N ARG A 57 -0.84 -3.63 -10.87
CA ARG A 57 -0.62 -2.18 -11.03
C ARG A 57 -1.38 -1.35 -10.00
N SER A 58 -2.62 -1.76 -9.68
CA SER A 58 -3.43 -1.07 -8.67
C SER A 58 -3.12 -1.51 -7.25
N ARG A 59 -2.27 -2.55 -7.07
CA ARG A 59 -1.83 -3.11 -5.78
C ARG A 59 -3.02 -3.53 -4.91
N ARG A 60 -3.96 -4.24 -5.52
CA ARG A 60 -5.17 -4.74 -4.86
C ARG A 60 -5.18 -6.25 -4.84
N ILE A 61 -5.77 -6.82 -3.79
CA ILE A 61 -6.04 -8.26 -3.71
C ILE A 61 -7.53 -8.50 -3.48
N LEU A 62 -8.04 -9.59 -4.05
CA LEU A 62 -9.33 -10.18 -3.74
C LEU A 62 -9.07 -11.59 -3.24
N VAL A 63 -9.73 -11.95 -2.14
CA VAL A 63 -9.74 -13.28 -1.57
C VAL A 63 -11.20 -13.69 -1.42
N ASN A 64 -11.58 -14.74 -2.13
CA ASN A 64 -12.88 -15.39 -1.96
C ASN A 64 -12.73 -16.47 -0.89
N VAL A 65 -13.26 -16.17 0.29
CA VAL A 65 -13.17 -16.99 1.49
C VAL A 65 -14.04 -18.24 1.32
N PRO A 66 -13.48 -19.45 1.53
CA PRO A 66 -14.26 -20.68 1.49
C PRO A 66 -15.25 -20.75 2.65
N ARG A 67 -16.34 -21.50 2.44
CA ARG A 67 -17.43 -21.69 3.39
C ARG A 67 -17.04 -22.71 4.47
N GLU A 68 -17.36 -22.44 5.74
CA GLU A 68 -17.02 -23.33 6.87
C GLU A 68 -17.68 -24.71 6.79
N ASP A 69 -18.88 -24.80 6.22
CA ASP A 69 -19.68 -26.01 6.00
C ASP A 69 -19.15 -26.93 4.89
N ASN A 70 -18.19 -26.47 4.07
CA ASN A 70 -17.63 -27.25 2.95
C ASN A 70 -16.29 -27.92 3.26
N LEU A 71 -15.75 -27.76 4.47
CA LEU A 71 -14.41 -28.21 4.84
C LEU A 71 -14.44 -28.99 6.17
N ASP A 72 -14.81 -30.28 6.12
CA ASP A 72 -14.68 -31.30 7.17
C ASP A 72 -14.70 -30.79 8.63
N GLY A 73 -15.75 -30.04 8.98
CA GLY A 73 -16.18 -29.82 10.36
C GLY A 73 -15.27 -28.95 11.26
N SER A 74 -14.26 -28.24 10.74
CA SER A 74 -13.47 -27.32 11.57
C SER A 74 -13.39 -25.90 10.99
N VAL A 75 -13.76 -24.89 11.79
CA VAL A 75 -13.56 -23.44 11.51
C VAL A 75 -12.10 -23.12 11.12
N PHE A 76 -11.17 -23.95 11.60
CA PHE A 76 -9.75 -23.84 11.34
C PHE A 76 -9.34 -24.24 9.91
N SER A 77 -10.12 -25.04 9.18
CA SER A 77 -9.78 -25.44 7.80
C SER A 77 -9.99 -24.28 6.82
N ALA A 78 -11.10 -23.55 6.95
CA ALA A 78 -11.43 -22.41 6.09
C ALA A 78 -10.50 -21.22 6.33
N THR A 79 -10.05 -21.04 7.57
CA THR A 79 -9.02 -20.05 7.92
C THR A 79 -7.69 -20.38 7.24
N ASN A 80 -7.24 -21.64 7.26
CA ASN A 80 -5.97 -22.04 6.61
C ASN A 80 -6.02 -21.77 5.11
N ALA A 81 -7.11 -22.18 4.44
CA ALA A 81 -7.29 -21.90 3.02
C ALA A 81 -7.33 -20.39 2.72
N THR A 82 -7.93 -19.60 3.60
CA THR A 82 -7.91 -18.13 3.48
C THR A 82 -6.49 -17.56 3.61
N VAL A 83 -5.67 -18.08 4.53
CA VAL A 83 -4.27 -17.69 4.67
C VAL A 83 -3.49 -18.06 3.42
N GLU A 84 -3.66 -19.28 2.91
CA GLU A 84 -2.99 -19.77 1.70
C GLU A 84 -3.30 -18.90 0.48
N ILE A 85 -4.58 -18.63 0.23
CA ILE A 85 -5.00 -17.75 -0.86
C ILE A 85 -4.43 -16.34 -0.65
N THR A 86 -4.51 -15.80 0.57
CA THR A 86 -3.99 -14.46 0.88
C THR A 86 -2.48 -14.37 0.65
N ALA A 87 -1.74 -15.40 1.06
CA ALA A 87 -0.30 -15.51 0.86
C ALA A 87 0.05 -15.52 -0.63
N HIS A 88 -0.66 -16.33 -1.42
CA HIS A 88 -0.49 -16.41 -2.88
C HIS A 88 -0.72 -15.05 -3.56
N GLU A 89 -1.82 -14.36 -3.22
CA GLU A 89 -2.13 -13.06 -3.82
C GLU A 89 -1.15 -11.95 -3.41
N ILE A 90 -0.60 -12.01 -2.19
CA ILE A 90 0.45 -11.07 -1.76
C ILE A 90 1.77 -11.40 -2.45
N ALA A 91 2.08 -12.68 -2.65
CA ALA A 91 3.25 -13.10 -3.41
C ALA A 91 3.20 -12.58 -4.86
N HIS A 92 2.05 -12.58 -5.54
CA HIS A 92 1.88 -11.90 -6.82
C HIS A 92 2.30 -10.42 -6.77
N LEU A 93 1.87 -9.69 -5.74
CA LEU A 93 2.23 -8.28 -5.57
C LEU A 93 3.72 -8.10 -5.29
N TYR A 94 4.32 -8.99 -4.50
CA TYR A 94 5.74 -8.98 -4.19
C TYR A 94 6.60 -9.23 -5.44
N VAL A 95 6.35 -10.32 -6.15
CA VAL A 95 7.09 -10.73 -7.36
C VAL A 95 7.00 -9.63 -8.41
N TYR A 96 5.80 -9.10 -8.66
CA TYR A 96 5.63 -7.97 -9.58
C TYR A 96 6.37 -6.72 -9.12
N TRP A 97 6.37 -6.41 -7.83
CA TRP A 97 7.09 -5.25 -7.30
C TRP A 97 8.61 -5.40 -7.46
N LYS A 98 9.14 -6.59 -7.21
CA LYS A 98 10.58 -6.85 -7.23
C LYS A 98 11.13 -6.94 -8.65
N TYR A 99 10.39 -7.56 -9.57
CA TYR A 99 10.90 -7.91 -10.90
C TYR A 99 10.18 -7.20 -12.06
N GLY A 100 9.04 -6.55 -11.83
CA GLY A 100 8.26 -5.88 -12.88
C GLY A 100 7.40 -6.82 -13.74
N SER A 101 7.50 -8.13 -13.54
CA SER A 101 6.70 -9.19 -14.16
C SER A 101 6.34 -10.26 -13.12
N VAL A 102 5.49 -11.22 -13.49
CA VAL A 102 5.04 -12.30 -12.59
C VAL A 102 5.34 -13.65 -13.21
N SER A 103 5.97 -14.53 -12.43
CA SER A 103 6.10 -15.96 -12.71
C SER A 103 5.25 -16.72 -11.69
N GLU A 104 4.33 -17.57 -12.16
CA GLU A 104 3.51 -18.41 -11.27
C GLU A 104 4.35 -19.36 -10.42
N ALA A 105 5.48 -19.85 -10.93
CA ALA A 105 6.38 -20.72 -10.18
C ALA A 105 6.98 -19.98 -8.98
N GLU A 106 7.52 -18.78 -9.21
CA GLU A 106 8.07 -17.92 -8.16
C GLU A 106 6.98 -17.53 -7.15
N VAL A 107 5.78 -17.20 -7.61
CA VAL A 107 4.65 -16.86 -6.73
C VAL A 107 4.27 -18.04 -5.84
N ARG A 108 4.24 -19.25 -6.37
CA ARG A 108 3.98 -20.47 -5.58
C ARG A 108 5.08 -20.71 -4.57
N GLU A 109 6.35 -20.54 -4.93
CA GLU A 109 7.48 -20.67 -4.02
C GLU A 109 7.38 -19.66 -2.87
N GLN A 110 7.23 -18.38 -3.17
CA GLN A 110 7.10 -17.33 -2.17
C GLN A 110 5.84 -17.52 -1.30
N GLY A 111 4.72 -17.90 -1.90
CA GLY A 111 3.49 -18.21 -1.17
C GLY A 111 3.65 -19.42 -0.25
N LYS A 112 4.35 -20.47 -0.71
CA LYS A 112 4.62 -21.68 0.08
C LYS A 112 5.44 -21.38 1.33
N LEU A 113 6.47 -20.53 1.24
CA LEU A 113 7.25 -20.11 2.41
C LEU A 113 6.36 -19.49 3.50
N ILE A 114 5.40 -18.66 3.10
CA ILE A 114 4.43 -18.08 4.04
C ILE A 114 3.56 -19.18 4.65
N VAL A 115 3.02 -20.09 3.83
CA VAL A 115 2.09 -21.13 4.31
C VAL A 115 2.79 -22.11 5.26
N ASP A 116 4.03 -22.47 4.97
CA ASP A 116 4.83 -23.36 5.83
C ASP A 116 5.12 -22.68 7.18
N ASP A 117 5.50 -21.40 7.19
CA ASP A 117 5.71 -20.64 8.45
C ASP A 117 4.39 -20.46 9.23
N PHE A 118 3.26 -20.32 8.53
CA PHE A 118 1.94 -20.29 9.14
C PHE A 118 1.63 -21.62 9.82
N ALA A 119 1.89 -22.75 9.15
CA ALA A 119 1.61 -24.08 9.70
C ALA A 119 2.39 -24.33 10.99
N VAL A 120 3.65 -23.88 11.07
CA VAL A 120 4.49 -24.00 12.28
C VAL A 120 3.97 -23.13 13.42
N ASN A 121 3.52 -21.91 13.13
CA ASN A 121 3.13 -20.93 14.14
C ASN A 121 1.61 -20.77 14.32
N LYS A 122 0.84 -21.71 13.77
CA LYS A 122 -0.61 -21.57 13.53
C LYS A 122 -1.35 -21.14 14.79
N ASP A 123 -1.23 -21.90 15.86
CA ASP A 123 -2.03 -21.67 17.07
C ASP A 123 -1.68 -20.35 17.73
N ALA A 124 -0.38 -20.00 17.77
CA ALA A 124 0.09 -18.73 18.30
C ALA A 124 -0.42 -17.54 17.47
N LEU A 125 -0.40 -17.66 16.14
CA LEU A 125 -0.89 -16.63 15.22
C LEU A 125 -2.40 -16.45 15.34
N LEU A 126 -3.17 -17.55 15.34
CA LEU A 126 -4.61 -17.49 15.48
C LEU A 126 -5.04 -16.92 16.83
N ALA A 127 -4.38 -17.33 17.93
CA ALA A 127 -4.61 -16.75 19.24
C ALA A 127 -4.28 -15.25 19.30
N ALA A 128 -3.20 -14.82 18.62
CA ALA A 128 -2.85 -13.41 18.53
C ALA A 128 -3.85 -12.61 17.67
N TRP A 129 -4.35 -13.18 16.58
CA TRP A 129 -5.27 -12.52 15.65
C TRP A 129 -6.73 -12.51 16.13
N ALA A 130 -7.09 -13.39 17.06
CA ALA A 130 -8.40 -13.42 17.70
C ALA A 130 -8.58 -12.28 18.73
N LYS A 131 -7.48 -11.71 19.23
CA LYS A 131 -7.54 -10.59 20.17
C LYS A 131 -7.93 -9.32 19.42
N GLU A 132 -9.11 -8.78 19.74
CA GLU A 132 -9.52 -7.49 19.20
C GLU A 132 -8.53 -6.41 19.67
N PRO A 133 -7.92 -5.63 18.75
CA PRO A 133 -6.98 -4.60 19.14
C PRO A 133 -7.70 -3.55 19.99
N ALA A 134 -7.08 -3.17 21.11
CA ALA A 134 -7.58 -2.11 21.97
C ALA A 134 -7.97 -0.90 21.11
N LYS A 135 -9.20 -0.42 21.31
CA LYS A 135 -9.79 0.67 20.52
C LYS A 135 -8.92 1.91 20.71
N ARG A 136 -8.05 2.15 19.73
CA ARG A 136 -7.10 3.26 19.78
C ARG A 136 -7.93 4.54 19.75
N GLU A 137 -7.86 5.34 20.82
CA GLU A 137 -8.51 6.64 20.85
C GLU A 137 -8.14 7.41 19.59
N SER A 138 -9.16 7.81 18.82
CA SER A 138 -8.94 8.53 17.59
C SER A 138 -8.27 9.85 17.94
N LYS A 139 -7.01 10.03 17.55
CA LYS A 139 -6.39 11.36 17.60
C LYS A 139 -7.34 12.35 16.93
N PRO A 140 -7.65 13.50 17.56
CA PRO A 140 -8.54 14.48 16.98
C PRO A 140 -8.03 14.82 15.58
N LYS A 141 -8.90 14.62 14.59
CA LYS A 141 -8.57 14.86 13.19
C LYS A 141 -8.46 16.38 13.06
N PRO A 142 -7.29 16.94 12.69
CA PRO A 142 -7.18 18.39 12.52
C PRO A 142 -8.21 18.82 11.48
N ALA A 143 -8.88 19.93 11.74
CA ALA A 143 -9.97 20.40 10.90
C ALA A 143 -9.46 20.57 9.46
N ALA A 144 -10.30 20.28 8.46
CA ALA A 144 -9.91 20.39 7.06
C ALA A 144 -9.34 21.78 6.70
N ALA A 145 -9.78 22.82 7.42
CA ALA A 145 -9.26 24.18 7.34
C ALA A 145 -7.78 24.29 7.74
N GLU A 146 -7.36 23.69 8.87
CA GLU A 146 -5.98 23.76 9.37
C GLU A 146 -4.98 23.09 8.41
N LYS A 147 -5.36 21.95 7.81
CA LYS A 147 -4.53 21.29 6.79
C LYS A 147 -4.37 22.14 5.53
N ARG A 148 -5.45 22.79 5.08
CA ARG A 148 -5.44 23.67 3.92
C ARG A 148 -4.59 24.90 4.19
N GLU A 149 -4.72 25.48 5.39
CA GLU A 149 -3.92 26.62 5.82
C GLU A 149 -2.42 26.28 5.84
N GLY A 150 -2.02 25.17 6.48
CA GLY A 150 -0.62 24.74 6.51
C GLY A 150 -0.04 24.49 5.12
N SER A 151 -0.81 23.88 4.22
CA SER A 151 -0.40 23.65 2.83
C SER A 151 -0.22 24.97 2.06
N ASN A 152 -1.15 25.91 2.23
CA ASN A 152 -1.09 27.21 1.58
C ASN A 152 0.08 28.06 2.11
N ARG A 153 0.36 28.03 3.42
CA ARG A 153 1.53 28.70 4.03
C ARG A 153 2.84 28.15 3.45
N ALA A 154 2.95 26.84 3.28
CA ALA A 154 4.14 26.22 2.67
C ALA A 154 4.30 26.62 1.20
N LEU A 155 3.21 26.66 0.43
CA LEU A 155 3.21 27.13 -0.95
C LEU A 155 3.61 28.61 -1.07
N LEU A 156 3.08 29.46 -0.20
CA LEU A 156 3.39 30.89 -0.16
C LEU A 156 4.90 31.10 0.05
N LYS A 157 5.47 30.49 1.09
CA LYS A 157 6.91 30.58 1.39
C LYS A 157 7.79 30.13 0.21
N LYS A 158 7.36 29.08 -0.50
CA LYS A 158 8.06 28.59 -1.70
C LYS A 158 8.02 29.61 -2.84
N TRP A 159 6.88 30.23 -3.08
CA TRP A 159 6.72 31.24 -4.13
C TRP A 159 7.43 32.56 -3.79
N GLU A 160 7.41 33.00 -2.53
CA GLU A 160 8.21 34.14 -2.06
C GLU A 160 9.71 33.91 -2.31
N SER A 161 10.21 32.72 -2.02
CA SER A 161 11.61 32.34 -2.28
C SER A 161 11.95 32.39 -3.78
N LYS A 162 11.05 31.90 -4.64
CA LYS A 162 11.19 31.98 -6.10
C LYS A 162 11.17 33.42 -6.60
N LEU A 163 10.27 34.26 -6.07
CA LEU A 163 10.17 35.67 -6.43
C LEU A 163 11.48 36.40 -6.11
N LYS A 164 12.04 36.19 -4.91
CA LYS A 164 13.34 36.76 -4.52
C LYS A 164 14.46 36.33 -5.47
N ALA A 165 14.51 35.04 -5.84
CA ALA A 165 15.48 34.55 -6.81
C ALA A 165 15.33 35.21 -8.19
N ALA A 166 14.10 35.37 -8.67
CA ALA A 166 13.79 36.06 -9.92
C ALA A 166 14.22 37.53 -9.88
N GLN A 167 13.90 38.25 -8.80
CA GLN A 167 14.32 39.64 -8.58
C GLN A 167 15.84 39.80 -8.61
N ASN A 168 16.57 38.90 -7.94
CA ASN A 168 18.04 38.88 -7.97
C ASN A 168 18.58 38.65 -9.39
N LYS A 169 17.94 37.78 -10.16
CA LYS A 169 18.33 37.51 -11.56
C LYS A 169 18.12 38.76 -12.44
N VAL A 170 16.99 39.45 -12.29
CA VAL A 170 16.72 40.73 -12.98
C VAL A 170 17.77 41.77 -12.60
N LYS A 171 18.09 41.93 -11.31
CA LYS A 171 19.13 42.85 -10.83
C LYS A 171 20.49 42.57 -11.48
N LYS A 172 20.88 41.29 -11.57
CA LYS A 172 22.13 40.85 -12.21
C LYS A 172 22.18 41.23 -13.69
N TYR A 173 21.12 40.98 -14.45
CA TYR A 173 21.09 41.33 -15.88
C TYR A 173 21.07 42.84 -16.11
N ARG A 174 20.33 43.61 -15.31
CA ARG A 174 20.38 45.09 -15.35
C ARG A 174 21.79 45.62 -15.09
N ALA A 175 22.55 45.01 -14.19
CA ALA A 175 23.94 45.38 -13.96
C ALA A 175 24.83 45.05 -15.17
N LYS A 176 24.65 43.86 -15.78
CA LYS A 176 25.38 43.47 -17.00
C LYS A 176 25.10 44.39 -18.18
N VAL A 177 23.84 44.74 -18.42
CA VAL A 177 23.44 45.68 -19.48
C VAL A 177 24.16 47.01 -19.29
N ARG A 178 24.06 47.60 -18.08
CA ARG A 178 24.76 48.86 -17.75
C ARG A 178 26.28 48.80 -17.90
N TYR A 179 26.89 47.64 -17.65
CA TYR A 179 28.32 47.43 -17.86
C TYR A 179 28.68 47.48 -19.36
N TYR A 180 27.93 46.75 -20.20
CA TYR A 180 28.18 46.75 -21.64
C TYR A 180 27.85 48.09 -22.29
N ASP A 181 26.81 48.79 -21.83
CA ASP A 181 26.50 50.14 -22.31
C ASP A 181 27.67 51.11 -22.05
N ARG A 182 28.26 51.07 -20.84
CA ARG A 182 29.44 51.87 -20.51
C ARG A 182 30.66 51.49 -21.35
N LYS A 183 30.89 50.19 -21.54
CA LYS A 183 32.02 49.70 -22.34
C LYS A 183 31.88 50.10 -23.81
N ARG A 184 30.67 50.09 -24.36
CA ARG A 184 30.38 50.54 -25.72
C ARG A 184 30.63 52.06 -25.85
N ALA A 185 30.09 52.86 -24.93
CA ALA A 185 30.30 54.31 -24.92
C ALA A 185 31.78 54.71 -24.80
N ALA A 186 32.58 53.98 -24.01
CA ALA A 186 34.02 54.23 -23.90
C ALA A 186 34.78 53.89 -25.19
N LYS A 187 34.34 52.89 -25.95
CA LYS A 187 34.94 52.49 -27.24
C LYS A 187 34.57 53.46 -28.37
N GLU A 188 33.41 54.10 -28.29
CA GLU A 188 32.94 55.09 -29.27
C GLU A 188 33.58 56.48 -29.07
N ALA A 189 34.25 56.71 -27.92
CA ALA A 189 34.92 57.96 -27.58
C ALA A 189 36.44 57.94 -27.83
N GLU A 190 36.98 56.81 -28.28
CA GLU A 190 38.38 56.58 -28.70
C GLU A 190 38.47 56.60 -30.23
#